data_AF-A0A0A0JUH5-F1
#
_entry.id   AF-A0A0A0JUH5-F1
#
_cell.length_a   1.000
_cell.length_b   1.000
_cell.length_c   1.000
_cell.angle_alpha   90.00
_cell.angle_beta   90.00
_cell.angle_gamma   90.00
#
_symmetry.space_group_name_H-M   'P 1'
#
loop_
_entity.id
_entity.type
_entity.pdbx_description
1 polymer ?
#
loop_
_entity_poly.entity_id
_entity_poly.type
_entity_poly.pdbx_seq_one_letter_code
_entity_poly.pdbx_strand_id
1 'polypeptide(L)'
;MWHHPTTTLAAKSAVAAGLAFWLGGLVPGDVGKYRYYAALGAYTVMYPSVSDSLTQAARAVVAVILGALLAMLLQLAAWTNPVTVGLAIGLGVLLGAWRWLRDQASWVPLVALFVLAVGGAKPEGYVAGYVVQILLGALVGTVVNFVAFTPLPVHELQSSTTALRRELAVQLQAVADALADDGNGHADEVLAALPDVSPARERVRLAIVQARSALKGNPRAPSAAHIHRALFDLGETLQRCSTSVESMAVVILDPNATPLADNLRRRTAALLASLATLFDDLDEEVPHERQVGLTRQRVDELIDAVETDTEGGRESRWVAGAVAVSGLRCLEAFAIAQRRSGADASVVPVLPAGG
;
A
#
# COMPACT_ATOMS: atom_id res chain seq x y z
N MET A 1 5.99 14.95 -16.37
CA MET A 1 4.78 15.25 -15.57
C MET A 1 3.57 14.36 -15.97
N TRP A 2 3.77 13.09 -16.36
CA TRP A 2 2.68 12.17 -16.77
C TRP A 2 3.00 10.72 -16.38
N HIS A 3 3.17 10.45 -15.08
CA HIS A 3 3.21 9.09 -14.55
C HIS A 3 2.16 8.95 -13.45
N HIS A 4 0.89 8.93 -13.86
CA HIS A 4 -0.21 8.62 -12.94
C HIS A 4 -0.81 7.24 -13.26
N PRO A 5 -1.13 6.42 -12.24
CA PRO A 5 -1.77 5.11 -12.38
C PRO A 5 -3.08 5.17 -13.19
N THR A 6 -3.72 6.33 -13.24
CA THR A 6 -4.94 6.61 -14.01
C THR A 6 -4.74 6.53 -15.51
N THR A 7 -3.58 6.94 -16.05
CA THR A 7 -3.30 6.89 -17.50
C THR A 7 -3.15 5.46 -18.01
N THR A 8 -2.43 4.64 -17.25
CA THR A 8 -2.28 3.20 -17.50
C THR A 8 -3.61 2.47 -17.37
N LEU A 9 -4.40 2.80 -16.35
CA LEU A 9 -5.74 2.24 -16.19
C LEU A 9 -6.66 2.63 -17.36
N ALA A 10 -6.67 3.90 -17.75
CA ALA A 10 -7.46 4.40 -18.87
C ALA A 10 -7.11 3.70 -20.20
N ALA A 11 -5.82 3.57 -20.51
CA ALA A 11 -5.37 2.89 -21.72
C ALA A 11 -5.82 1.42 -21.75
N LYS A 12 -5.69 0.70 -20.64
CA LYS A 12 -6.14 -0.70 -20.55
C LYS A 12 -7.65 -0.84 -20.65
N SER A 13 -8.40 0.02 -19.95
CA SER A 13 -9.86 0.05 -20.04
C SER A 13 -10.30 0.24 -21.49
N ALA A 14 -9.66 1.15 -22.23
CA ALA A 14 -9.96 1.39 -23.63
C ALA A 14 -9.66 0.16 -24.51
N VAL A 15 -8.49 -0.47 -24.32
CA VAL A 15 -8.12 -1.70 -25.06
C VAL A 15 -9.07 -2.85 -24.75
N ALA A 16 -9.40 -3.07 -23.48
CA ALA A 16 -10.31 -4.12 -23.05
C ALA A 16 -11.72 -3.92 -23.61
N ALA A 17 -12.26 -2.71 -23.50
CA ALA A 17 -13.58 -2.38 -24.03
C ALA A 17 -13.62 -2.52 -25.56
N GLY A 18 -12.59 -2.07 -26.27
CA GLY A 18 -12.47 -2.20 -27.72
C GLY A 18 -12.38 -3.67 -28.18
N LEU A 19 -11.56 -4.48 -27.52
CA LEU A 19 -11.44 -5.91 -27.80
C LEU A 19 -12.74 -6.66 -27.51
N ALA A 20 -13.38 -6.36 -26.38
CA ALA A 20 -14.65 -6.98 -26.02
C ALA A 20 -15.77 -6.61 -27.00
N PHE A 21 -15.83 -5.36 -27.46
CA PHE A 21 -16.78 -4.93 -28.49
C PHE A 21 -16.55 -5.65 -29.82
N TRP A 22 -15.29 -5.78 -30.24
CA TRP A 22 -14.94 -6.46 -31.48
C TRP A 22 -15.29 -7.96 -31.42
N LEU A 23 -14.89 -8.65 -30.34
CA LEU A 23 -15.21 -10.06 -30.11
C LEU A 23 -16.71 -10.30 -29.96
N GLY A 24 -17.43 -9.39 -29.28
CA GLY A 24 -18.88 -9.45 -29.13
C GLY A 24 -19.62 -9.40 -30.45
N GLY A 25 -19.07 -8.71 -31.46
CA GLY A 25 -19.61 -8.67 -32.82
C GLY A 25 -19.40 -9.95 -33.63
N LEU A 26 -18.49 -10.83 -33.21
CA LEU A 26 -18.25 -12.13 -33.84
C LEU A 26 -19.20 -13.22 -33.33
N VAL A 27 -19.96 -12.94 -32.26
CA VAL A 27 -20.91 -13.90 -31.70
C VAL A 27 -22.07 -14.12 -32.68
N PRO A 28 -22.35 -15.38 -33.10
CA PRO A 28 -23.40 -15.67 -34.07
C PRO A 28 -24.81 -15.32 -33.57
N GLY A 29 -25.71 -15.04 -34.52
CA GLY A 29 -27.14 -14.80 -34.25
C GLY A 29 -27.45 -13.38 -33.75
N ASP A 30 -28.67 -13.20 -33.22
CA ASP A 30 -29.14 -11.89 -32.74
C ASP A 30 -28.37 -11.37 -31.52
N VAL A 31 -27.64 -12.25 -30.83
CA VAL A 31 -26.78 -11.93 -29.68
C VAL A 31 -25.65 -10.95 -30.07
N GLY A 32 -25.11 -11.04 -31.29
CA GLY A 32 -24.05 -10.16 -31.77
C GLY A 32 -24.47 -8.69 -31.90
N LYS A 33 -25.76 -8.40 -32.05
CA LYS A 33 -26.32 -7.03 -32.11
C LYS A 33 -26.11 -6.26 -30.79
N TYR A 34 -25.87 -6.99 -29.70
CA TYR A 34 -25.75 -6.48 -28.33
C TYR A 34 -24.30 -6.29 -27.87
N ARG A 35 -23.32 -6.27 -28.80
CA ARG A 35 -21.87 -6.12 -28.54
C ARG A 35 -21.45 -4.92 -27.67
N TYR A 36 -22.28 -3.87 -27.55
CA TYR A 36 -22.02 -2.76 -26.63
C TYR A 36 -22.00 -3.21 -25.15
N TYR A 37 -22.76 -4.24 -24.80
CA TYR A 37 -22.74 -4.79 -23.44
C TYR A 37 -21.46 -5.59 -23.15
N ALA A 38 -20.76 -6.10 -24.18
CA ALA A 38 -19.43 -6.67 -23.97
C ALA A 38 -18.40 -5.58 -23.64
N ALA A 39 -18.46 -4.42 -24.30
CA ALA A 39 -17.63 -3.28 -23.89
C ALA A 39 -17.93 -2.85 -22.44
N LEU A 40 -19.22 -2.78 -22.08
CA LEU A 40 -19.63 -2.46 -20.70
C LEU A 40 -19.10 -3.49 -19.70
N GLY A 41 -19.29 -4.79 -19.98
CA GLY A 41 -18.81 -5.88 -19.13
C GLY A 41 -17.29 -5.91 -18.97
N ALA A 42 -16.53 -5.52 -20.00
CA ALA A 42 -15.08 -5.40 -19.87
C ALA A 42 -14.66 -4.25 -18.95
N TYR A 43 -15.37 -3.12 -19.04
CA TYR A 43 -15.14 -1.97 -18.17
C TYR A 43 -15.47 -2.25 -16.70
N THR A 44 -16.56 -2.97 -16.42
CA THR A 44 -16.98 -3.26 -15.03
C THR A 44 -16.00 -4.09 -14.23
N VAL A 45 -15.03 -4.74 -14.90
CA VAL A 45 -14.03 -5.61 -14.29
C VAL A 45 -12.64 -4.97 -14.22
N MET A 46 -12.48 -3.77 -14.77
CA MET A 46 -11.18 -3.11 -14.84
C MET A 46 -10.84 -2.39 -13.53
N TYR A 47 -10.31 -3.13 -12.55
CA TYR A 47 -9.86 -2.59 -11.26
C TYR A 47 -8.32 -2.51 -11.17
N PRO A 48 -7.78 -1.63 -10.31
CA PRO A 48 -6.33 -1.46 -10.13
C PRO A 48 -5.59 -2.71 -9.63
N SER A 49 -6.23 -3.60 -8.87
CA SER A 49 -5.62 -4.84 -8.36
C SER A 49 -6.22 -6.08 -9.03
N VAL A 50 -5.38 -7.06 -9.38
CA VAL A 50 -5.82 -8.28 -10.09
C VAL A 50 -6.62 -9.22 -9.17
N SER A 51 -6.22 -9.35 -7.90
CA SER A 51 -6.94 -10.18 -6.93
C SER A 51 -8.34 -9.66 -6.62
N ASP A 52 -8.48 -8.33 -6.51
CA ASP A 52 -9.81 -7.74 -6.32
C ASP A 52 -10.59 -7.79 -7.63
N SER A 53 -9.95 -7.58 -8.79
CA SER A 53 -10.62 -7.68 -10.10
C SER A 53 -11.32 -9.01 -10.30
N LEU A 54 -10.71 -10.15 -9.97
CA LEU A 54 -11.33 -11.46 -10.22
C LEU A 54 -12.57 -11.70 -9.35
N THR A 55 -12.45 -11.40 -8.06
CA THR A 55 -13.57 -11.55 -7.10
C THR A 55 -14.69 -10.55 -7.43
N GLN A 56 -14.30 -9.33 -7.80
CA GLN A 56 -15.23 -8.27 -8.15
C GLN A 56 -15.92 -8.53 -9.49
N ALA A 57 -15.22 -9.13 -10.46
CA ALA A 57 -15.80 -9.64 -11.70
C ALA A 57 -16.87 -10.69 -11.41
N ALA A 58 -16.55 -11.68 -10.57
CA ALA A 58 -17.50 -12.72 -10.20
C ALA A 58 -18.75 -12.13 -9.51
N ARG A 59 -18.56 -11.17 -8.61
CA ARG A 59 -19.68 -10.46 -7.97
C ARG A 59 -20.50 -9.66 -8.96
N ALA A 60 -19.87 -8.95 -9.90
CA ALA A 60 -20.55 -8.17 -10.93
C ALA A 60 -21.38 -9.10 -11.84
N VAL A 61 -20.81 -10.23 -12.24
CA VAL A 61 -21.50 -11.27 -13.02
C VAL A 61 -22.74 -11.79 -12.27
N VAL A 62 -22.59 -12.16 -11.00
CA VAL A 62 -23.73 -12.64 -10.20
C VAL A 62 -24.77 -11.54 -10.02
N ALA A 63 -24.36 -10.29 -9.80
CA ALA A 63 -25.28 -9.17 -9.69
C ALA A 63 -26.09 -8.95 -10.99
N VAL A 64 -25.42 -9.07 -12.15
CA VAL A 64 -26.06 -9.02 -13.47
C VAL A 64 -27.06 -10.17 -13.64
N ILE A 65 -26.68 -11.40 -13.29
CA ILE A 65 -27.58 -12.56 -13.39
C ILE A 65 -28.80 -12.38 -12.48
N LEU A 66 -28.61 -11.94 -11.24
CA LEU A 66 -29.70 -11.68 -10.28
C LEU A 66 -30.65 -10.60 -10.80
N GLY A 67 -30.12 -9.49 -11.32
CA GLY A 67 -30.93 -8.41 -11.90
C GLY A 67 -31.73 -8.88 -13.11
N ALA A 68 -31.10 -9.65 -14.00
CA ALA A 68 -31.75 -10.21 -15.18
C ALA A 68 -32.86 -11.21 -14.81
N LEU A 69 -32.61 -12.12 -13.85
CA LEU A 69 -33.61 -13.06 -13.35
C LEU A 69 -34.78 -12.35 -12.67
N LEU A 70 -34.49 -11.31 -11.87
CA LEU A 70 -35.52 -10.50 -11.23
C LEU A 70 -36.43 -9.82 -12.27
N ALA A 71 -35.84 -9.22 -13.30
CA ALA A 71 -36.61 -8.59 -14.38
C ALA A 71 -37.47 -9.62 -15.14
N MET A 72 -36.90 -10.79 -15.48
CA MET A 72 -37.65 -11.87 -16.11
C MET A 72 -38.84 -12.33 -15.26
N LEU A 73 -38.64 -12.47 -13.94
CA LEU A 73 -39.70 -12.87 -13.01
C LEU A 73 -40.83 -11.83 -12.95
N LEU A 74 -40.49 -10.54 -12.91
CA LEU A 74 -41.48 -9.46 -12.88
C LEU A 74 -42.24 -9.35 -14.21
N GLN A 75 -41.58 -9.60 -15.34
CA GLN A 75 -42.19 -9.59 -16.66
C GLN A 75 -43.21 -10.72 -16.86
N LEU A 76 -43.01 -11.87 -16.18
CA LEU A 76 -43.99 -12.97 -16.17
C LEU A 76 -45.29 -12.60 -15.45
N ALA A 77 -45.20 -11.73 -14.43
CA ALA A 77 -46.33 -11.37 -13.58
C ALA A 77 -47.11 -10.14 -14.08
N ALA A 78 -46.48 -9.22 -14.81
CA ALA A 78 -47.11 -7.97 -15.22
C ALA A 78 -46.44 -7.29 -16.43
N TRP A 79 -47.22 -6.46 -17.14
CA TRP A 79 -46.71 -5.51 -18.13
C TRP A 79 -45.98 -4.35 -17.46
N THR A 80 -45.02 -3.74 -18.16
CA THR A 80 -44.22 -2.60 -17.68
C THR A 80 -45.14 -1.47 -17.21
N ASN A 81 -45.20 -1.27 -15.90
CA ASN A 81 -46.00 -0.25 -15.23
C ASN A 81 -45.23 0.32 -14.00
N PRO A 82 -45.69 1.43 -13.39
CA PRO A 82 -45.00 2.05 -12.25
C PRO A 82 -44.75 1.09 -11.07
N VAL A 83 -45.66 0.14 -10.84
CA VAL A 83 -45.56 -0.85 -9.76
C VAL A 83 -44.46 -1.86 -10.04
N THR A 84 -44.37 -2.40 -11.25
CA THR A 84 -43.31 -3.34 -11.66
C THR A 84 -41.92 -2.71 -11.59
N VAL A 85 -41.80 -1.44 -11.97
CA VAL A 85 -40.55 -0.68 -11.87
C VAL A 85 -40.16 -0.46 -10.41
N GLY A 86 -41.12 -0.05 -9.56
CA GLY A 86 -40.90 0.11 -8.13
C GLY A 86 -40.48 -1.20 -7.45
N LEU A 87 -41.10 -2.33 -7.82
CA LEU A 87 -40.74 -3.66 -7.35
C LEU A 87 -39.35 -4.09 -7.85
N ALA A 88 -39.01 -3.83 -9.11
CA ALA A 88 -37.68 -4.15 -9.66
C ALA A 88 -36.56 -3.44 -8.89
N ILE A 89 -36.75 -2.14 -8.59
CA ILE A 89 -35.78 -1.38 -7.81
C ILE A 89 -35.78 -1.85 -6.35
N GLY A 90 -36.95 -1.94 -5.70
CA GLY A 90 -37.05 -2.31 -4.28
C GLY A 90 -36.50 -3.72 -4.00
N LEU A 91 -36.93 -4.71 -4.76
CA LEU A 91 -36.43 -6.08 -4.65
C LEU A 91 -34.97 -6.18 -5.12
N GLY A 92 -34.57 -5.42 -6.13
CA GLY A 92 -33.19 -5.37 -6.59
C GLY A 92 -32.24 -4.84 -5.50
N VAL A 93 -32.64 -3.81 -4.77
CA VAL A 93 -31.88 -3.29 -3.61
C VAL A 93 -31.82 -4.32 -2.48
N LEU A 94 -32.93 -5.02 -2.19
CA LEU A 94 -32.96 -6.07 -1.17
C LEU A 94 -32.05 -7.25 -1.54
N LEU A 95 -32.08 -7.69 -2.80
CA LEU A 95 -31.17 -8.73 -3.32
C LEU A 95 -29.71 -8.24 -3.33
N GLY A 96 -29.49 -6.96 -3.67
CA GLY A 96 -28.19 -6.30 -3.62
C GLY A 96 -27.62 -6.19 -2.20
N ALA A 97 -28.47 -6.13 -1.17
CA ALA A 97 -28.05 -6.10 0.24
C ALA A 97 -27.41 -7.41 0.71
N TRP A 98 -27.38 -8.45 -0.12
CA TRP A 98 -26.62 -9.66 0.15
C TRP A 98 -25.13 -9.35 0.33
N ARG A 99 -24.61 -9.59 1.55
CA ARG A 99 -23.24 -9.25 1.99
C ARG A 99 -22.11 -9.71 1.07
N TRP A 100 -22.36 -10.68 0.20
CA TRP A 100 -21.37 -11.19 -0.75
C TRP A 100 -21.12 -10.24 -1.94
N LEU A 101 -22.12 -9.45 -2.38
CA LEU A 101 -22.03 -8.57 -3.54
C LEU A 101 -21.18 -7.31 -3.29
N ARG A 102 -21.12 -6.84 -2.03
CA ARG A 102 -20.32 -5.66 -1.62
C ARG A 102 -20.53 -4.47 -2.57
N ASP A 103 -19.48 -3.96 -3.21
CA ASP A 103 -19.56 -2.77 -4.07
C ASP A 103 -20.33 -3.01 -5.37
N GLN A 104 -20.69 -4.26 -5.69
CA GLN A 104 -21.50 -4.62 -6.87
C GLN A 104 -23.01 -4.66 -6.58
N ALA A 105 -23.43 -4.36 -5.35
CA ALA A 105 -24.84 -4.41 -4.94
C ALA A 105 -25.76 -3.52 -5.80
N SER A 106 -25.27 -2.37 -6.24
CA SER A 106 -26.02 -1.41 -7.06
C SER A 106 -26.30 -1.89 -8.48
N TRP A 107 -25.58 -2.91 -8.97
CA TRP A 107 -25.79 -3.47 -10.29
C TRP A 107 -27.10 -4.26 -10.40
N VAL A 108 -27.54 -4.90 -9.31
CA VAL A 108 -28.77 -5.72 -9.33
C VAL A 108 -30.02 -4.89 -9.72
N PRO A 109 -30.36 -3.79 -9.03
CA PRO A 109 -31.52 -2.97 -9.42
C PRO A 109 -31.31 -2.26 -10.76
N LEU A 110 -30.07 -1.85 -11.07
CA LEU A 110 -29.75 -1.19 -12.34
C LEU A 110 -30.00 -2.12 -13.53
N VAL A 111 -29.50 -3.35 -13.47
CA VAL A 111 -29.69 -4.36 -14.52
C VAL A 111 -31.16 -4.74 -14.63
N ALA A 112 -31.85 -4.94 -13.49
CA ALA A 112 -33.27 -5.25 -13.51
C ALA A 112 -34.09 -4.18 -14.22
N LEU A 113 -33.80 -2.90 -13.95
CA LEU A 113 -34.43 -1.78 -14.61
C LEU A 113 -34.10 -1.72 -16.12
N PHE A 114 -32.83 -1.90 -16.49
CA PHE A 114 -32.41 -1.88 -17.90
C PHE A 114 -33.08 -3.00 -18.71
N VAL A 115 -33.18 -4.20 -18.13
CA VAL A 115 -33.85 -5.32 -18.77
C VAL A 115 -35.34 -5.05 -18.94
N LEU A 116 -36.00 -4.52 -17.91
CA LEU A 116 -37.43 -4.19 -17.98
C LEU A 116 -37.71 -3.06 -18.99
N ALA A 117 -36.81 -2.08 -19.10
CA ALA A 117 -36.94 -0.93 -19.99
C ALA A 117 -36.72 -1.28 -21.47
N VAL A 118 -35.72 -2.12 -21.78
CA VAL A 118 -35.32 -2.41 -23.16
C VAL A 118 -35.92 -3.72 -23.68
N GLY A 119 -36.19 -4.69 -22.81
CA GLY A 119 -36.69 -6.02 -23.19
C GLY A 119 -38.12 -6.05 -23.74
N GLY A 120 -38.96 -5.06 -23.38
CA GLY A 120 -40.31 -4.92 -23.92
C GLY A 120 -41.15 -6.20 -23.81
N ALA A 121 -41.91 -6.53 -24.87
CA ALA A 121 -42.82 -7.69 -24.88
C ALA A 121 -42.15 -9.04 -25.23
N LYS A 122 -40.90 -9.05 -25.72
CA LYS A 122 -40.13 -10.27 -26.07
C LYS A 122 -38.75 -10.25 -25.40
N PRO A 123 -38.68 -10.44 -24.08
CA PRO A 123 -37.45 -10.24 -23.31
C PRO A 123 -36.39 -11.33 -23.56
N GLU A 124 -36.79 -12.51 -24.02
CA GLU A 124 -35.93 -13.70 -24.11
C GLU A 124 -34.67 -13.50 -24.99
N GLY A 125 -34.82 -12.91 -26.19
CA GLY A 125 -33.69 -12.64 -27.08
C GLY A 125 -32.77 -11.52 -26.57
N TYR A 126 -33.35 -10.50 -25.94
CA TYR A 126 -32.59 -9.39 -25.37
C TYR A 126 -31.80 -9.82 -24.13
N VAL A 127 -32.42 -10.56 -23.21
CA VAL A 127 -31.79 -10.97 -21.96
C VAL A 127 -30.65 -11.94 -22.20
N ALA A 128 -30.84 -12.92 -23.10
CA ALA A 128 -29.77 -13.82 -23.51
C ALA A 128 -28.60 -13.03 -24.12
N GLY A 129 -28.90 -12.07 -25.01
CA GLY A 129 -27.90 -11.20 -25.61
C GLY A 129 -27.13 -10.37 -24.59
N TYR A 130 -27.85 -9.73 -23.66
CA TYR A 130 -27.30 -8.91 -22.60
C TYR A 130 -26.36 -9.70 -21.68
N VAL A 131 -26.83 -10.84 -21.14
CA VAL A 131 -26.06 -11.66 -20.21
C VAL A 131 -24.81 -12.24 -20.88
N VAL A 132 -24.95 -12.84 -22.07
CA VAL A 132 -23.81 -13.44 -22.79
C VAL A 132 -22.75 -12.39 -23.12
N GLN A 133 -23.16 -11.21 -23.59
CA GLN A 133 -22.23 -10.14 -23.93
C GLN A 133 -21.55 -9.56 -22.69
N ILE A 134 -22.26 -9.31 -21.59
CA ILE A 134 -21.64 -8.86 -20.32
C ILE A 134 -20.60 -9.89 -19.84
N LEU A 135 -20.93 -11.18 -19.86
CA LEU A 135 -20.03 -12.26 -19.45
C LEU A 135 -18.77 -12.32 -20.33
N LEU A 136 -18.95 -12.24 -21.65
CA LEU A 136 -17.85 -12.18 -22.62
C LEU A 136 -16.95 -10.97 -22.35
N GLY A 137 -17.57 -9.81 -22.15
CA GLY A 137 -16.89 -8.57 -21.79
C GLY A 137 -16.06 -8.72 -20.53
N ALA A 138 -16.68 -9.21 -19.45
CA ALA A 138 -16.03 -9.45 -18.17
C ALA A 138 -14.84 -10.40 -18.31
N LEU A 139 -14.97 -11.47 -19.11
CA LEU A 139 -13.88 -12.40 -19.39
C LEU A 139 -12.73 -11.72 -20.13
N VAL A 140 -13.02 -10.98 -21.21
CA VAL A 140 -12.01 -10.25 -21.99
C VAL A 140 -11.34 -9.18 -21.13
N GLY A 141 -12.10 -8.42 -20.35
CA GLY A 141 -11.59 -7.42 -19.41
C GLY A 141 -10.68 -8.04 -18.35
N THR A 142 -11.05 -9.19 -17.80
CA THR A 142 -10.21 -9.96 -16.87
C THR A 142 -8.90 -10.39 -17.53
N VAL A 143 -8.96 -10.97 -18.72
CA VAL A 143 -7.76 -11.42 -19.47
C VAL A 143 -6.87 -10.24 -19.80
N VAL A 144 -7.42 -9.13 -20.29
CA VAL A 144 -6.66 -7.93 -20.59
C VAL A 144 -6.07 -7.33 -19.32
N ASN A 145 -6.80 -7.25 -18.20
CA ASN A 145 -6.24 -6.74 -16.94
C ASN A 145 -5.13 -7.65 -16.40
N PHE A 146 -5.28 -8.97 -16.57
CA PHE A 146 -4.28 -9.95 -16.19
C PHE A 146 -3.00 -9.86 -17.03
N VAL A 147 -3.15 -9.67 -18.35
CA VAL A 147 -2.02 -9.56 -19.30
C VAL A 147 -1.37 -8.17 -19.23
N ALA A 148 -2.19 -7.13 -19.10
CA ALA A 148 -1.75 -5.76 -19.08
C ALA A 148 -1.25 -5.39 -17.68
N PHE A 149 0.03 -5.63 -17.42
CA PHE A 149 0.95 -4.84 -16.60
C PHE A 149 0.36 -4.02 -15.44
N THR A 150 -0.10 -4.61 -14.33
CA THR A 150 -0.32 -3.79 -13.12
C THR A 150 1.04 -3.25 -12.67
N PRO A 151 1.29 -1.92 -12.75
CA PRO A 151 2.52 -1.36 -12.23
C PRO A 151 2.50 -1.59 -10.72
N LEU A 152 3.56 -2.19 -10.19
CA LEU A 152 3.70 -2.28 -8.75
C LEU A 152 4.01 -0.87 -8.23
N PRO A 153 3.36 -0.41 -7.15
CA PRO A 153 3.60 0.91 -6.56
C PRO A 153 4.93 0.94 -5.79
N VAL A 154 6.02 0.55 -6.45
CA VAL A 154 7.38 0.51 -5.88
C VAL A 154 7.83 1.92 -5.52
N HIS A 155 7.53 2.88 -6.38
CA HIS A 155 7.91 4.28 -6.17
C HIS A 155 7.25 4.88 -4.92
N GLU A 156 5.98 4.58 -4.65
CA GLU A 156 5.29 5.05 -3.46
C GLU A 156 5.86 4.43 -2.18
N LEU A 157 6.22 3.15 -2.22
CA LEU A 157 6.88 2.49 -1.10
C LEU A 157 8.30 3.02 -0.87
N GLN A 158 9.09 3.21 -1.93
CA GLN A 158 10.44 3.81 -1.84
C GLN A 158 10.37 5.23 -1.26
N SER A 159 9.56 6.10 -1.86
CA SER A 159 9.43 7.51 -1.43
C SER A 159 8.92 7.64 0.00
N SER A 160 7.93 6.84 0.41
CA SER A 160 7.45 6.83 1.80
C SER A 160 8.50 6.33 2.79
N THR A 161 9.28 5.31 2.41
CA THR A 161 10.38 4.75 3.22
C THR A 161 11.51 5.77 3.38
N THR A 162 11.90 6.46 2.29
CA THR A 162 12.87 7.57 2.33
C THR A 162 12.39 8.72 3.21
N ALA A 163 11.11 9.09 3.13
CA ALA A 163 10.54 10.13 3.98
C ALA A 163 10.57 9.75 5.47
N LEU A 164 10.17 8.52 5.83
CA LEU A 164 10.25 8.06 7.22
C LEU A 164 11.69 8.04 7.73
N ARG A 165 12.62 7.58 6.89
CA ARG A 165 14.05 7.55 7.20
C ARG A 165 14.60 8.95 7.55
N ARG A 166 14.32 9.97 6.73
CA ARG A 166 14.74 11.36 6.97
C ARG A 166 14.16 11.92 8.26
N GLU A 167 12.89 11.67 8.53
CA GLU A 167 12.23 12.18 9.73
C GLU A 167 12.81 11.54 11.00
N LEU A 168 13.16 10.25 10.95
CA LEU A 168 13.90 9.60 12.04
C LEU A 168 15.29 10.17 12.24
N ALA A 169 16.00 10.51 11.15
CA ALA A 169 17.30 11.16 11.24
C ALA A 169 17.21 12.52 11.93
N VAL A 170 16.23 13.35 11.53
CA VAL A 170 15.97 14.66 12.17
C VAL A 170 15.66 14.49 13.66
N GLN A 171 14.80 13.53 14.02
CA GLN A 171 14.45 13.29 15.42
C GLN A 171 15.67 12.82 16.25
N LEU A 172 16.46 11.88 15.73
CA LEU A 172 17.67 11.40 16.39
C LEU A 172 18.70 12.51 16.58
N GLN A 173 18.88 13.35 15.55
CA GLN A 173 19.81 14.48 15.61
C GLN A 173 19.35 15.51 16.65
N ALA A 174 18.06 15.84 16.69
CA ALA A 174 17.52 16.77 17.68
C ALA A 174 17.72 16.29 19.12
N VAL A 175 17.54 14.99 19.39
CA VAL A 175 17.81 14.41 20.72
C VAL A 175 19.32 14.40 21.01
N ALA A 176 20.16 14.12 20.02
CA ALA A 176 21.61 14.16 20.17
C ALA A 176 22.12 15.57 20.52
N ASP A 177 21.62 16.59 19.83
CA ASP A 177 21.98 18.00 20.05
C ASP A 177 21.54 18.47 21.42
N ALA A 178 20.32 18.09 21.86
CA ALA A 178 19.82 18.40 23.20
C ALA A 178 20.62 17.72 24.32
N LEU A 179 21.17 16.53 24.07
CA LEU A 179 22.09 15.89 25.01
C LEU A 179 23.49 16.51 24.97
N ALA A 180 23.91 17.10 23.86
CA ALA A 180 25.22 17.73 23.71
C ALA A 180 25.27 19.11 24.38
N ASP A 181 24.19 19.88 24.31
CA ASP A 181 24.03 21.13 25.03
C ASP A 181 23.89 20.83 26.53
N ASP A 182 24.72 21.44 27.39
CA ASP A 182 25.06 20.99 28.75
C ASP A 182 23.92 21.09 29.81
N GLY A 183 22.75 20.51 29.53
CA GLY A 183 21.64 20.39 30.49
C GLY A 183 20.95 21.72 30.80
N ASN A 184 20.92 22.65 29.85
CA ASN A 184 20.31 23.97 29.99
C ASN A 184 18.76 23.94 30.03
N GLY A 185 18.11 22.97 30.66
CA GLY A 185 16.69 23.04 31.04
C GLY A 185 15.64 23.08 29.91
N HIS A 186 16.01 22.99 28.63
CA HIS A 186 15.05 23.06 27.51
C HIS A 186 14.57 21.66 27.02
N ALA A 187 14.72 20.60 27.81
CA ALA A 187 14.34 19.24 27.40
C ALA A 187 12.86 19.13 26.99
N ASP A 188 11.97 19.80 27.72
CA ASP A 188 10.53 19.86 27.41
C ASP A 188 10.25 20.60 26.10
N GLU A 189 10.97 21.69 25.83
CA GLU A 189 10.83 22.45 24.59
C GLU A 189 11.33 21.65 23.39
N VAL A 190 12.45 20.95 23.54
CA VAL A 190 12.98 20.05 22.50
C VAL A 190 12.01 18.90 22.27
N LEU A 191 11.52 18.25 23.33
CA LEU A 191 10.57 17.14 23.22
C LEU A 191 9.28 17.57 22.51
N ALA A 192 8.76 18.76 22.83
CA ALA A 192 7.60 19.35 22.17
C ALA A 192 7.87 19.78 20.71
N ALA A 193 9.12 20.09 20.38
CA ALA A 193 9.54 20.47 19.03
C ALA A 193 9.94 19.28 18.14
N LEU A 194 10.02 18.05 18.69
CA LEU A 194 10.35 16.87 17.89
C LEU A 194 9.31 16.66 16.78
N PRO A 195 9.75 16.29 15.56
CA PRO A 195 8.84 16.03 14.46
C PRO A 195 7.95 14.82 14.77
N ASP A 196 6.64 14.94 14.50
CA ASP A 196 5.73 13.80 14.55
C ASP A 196 6.01 12.85 13.38
N VAL A 197 6.61 11.70 13.68
CA VAL A 197 6.94 10.65 12.71
C VAL A 197 5.73 9.75 12.41
N SER A 198 4.63 9.85 13.17
CA SER A 198 3.45 9.00 13.01
C SER A 198 2.81 9.07 11.61
N PRO A 199 2.68 10.24 10.97
CA PRO A 199 2.17 10.34 9.61
C PRO A 199 3.09 9.65 8.60
N ALA A 200 4.42 9.75 8.76
CA ALA A 200 5.37 9.08 7.89
C ALA A 200 5.33 7.55 8.06
N ARG A 201 5.22 7.08 9.31
CA ARG A 201 5.04 5.66 9.66
C ARG A 201 3.77 5.08 9.04
N GLU A 202 2.65 5.81 9.09
CA GLU A 202 1.39 5.35 8.49
C GLU A 202 1.45 5.34 6.96
N ARG A 203 2.12 6.32 6.32
CA ARG A 203 2.35 6.30 4.87
C ARG A 203 3.09 5.04 4.43
N VAL A 204 4.16 4.66 5.14
CA VAL A 204 4.87 3.39 4.88
C VAL A 204 3.95 2.19 5.10
N ARG A 205 3.15 2.18 6.17
CA ARG A 205 2.21 1.09 6.46
C ARG A 205 1.20 0.89 5.33
N LEU A 206 0.59 1.98 4.86
CA LEU A 206 -0.38 1.97 3.77
C LEU A 206 0.27 1.57 2.45
N ALA A 207 1.48 2.07 2.16
CA ALA A 207 2.23 1.70 0.96
C ALA A 207 2.57 0.19 0.95
N ILE A 208 2.97 -0.39 2.08
CA ILE A 208 3.21 -1.84 2.22
C ILE A 208 1.91 -2.62 1.96
N VAL A 209 0.79 -2.21 2.55
CA VAL A 209 -0.51 -2.87 2.35
C VAL A 209 -0.95 -2.81 0.88
N GLN A 210 -0.80 -1.66 0.23
CA GLN A 210 -1.15 -1.47 -1.18
C GLN A 210 -0.25 -2.30 -2.09
N ALA A 211 1.06 -2.28 -1.88
CA ALA A 211 2.02 -3.06 -2.67
C ALA A 211 1.82 -4.57 -2.47
N ARG A 212 1.53 -5.04 -1.25
CA ARG A 212 1.22 -6.45 -0.97
C ARG A 212 -0.07 -6.89 -1.67
N SER A 213 -1.09 -6.02 -1.72
CA SER A 213 -2.32 -6.29 -2.47
C SER A 213 -2.08 -6.30 -3.99
N ALA A 214 -1.23 -5.42 -4.51
CA ALA A 214 -0.85 -5.38 -5.93
C ALA A 214 -0.06 -6.63 -6.38
N LEU A 215 0.63 -7.33 -5.46
CA LEU A 215 1.31 -8.59 -5.74
C LEU A 215 0.34 -9.79 -5.83
N LYS A 216 -0.80 -9.74 -5.14
CA LYS A 216 -1.75 -10.87 -5.13
C LYS A 216 -2.35 -11.07 -6.52
N GLY A 217 -2.10 -12.25 -7.11
CA GLY A 217 -2.60 -12.60 -8.43
C GLY A 217 -1.89 -11.93 -9.61
N ASN A 218 -0.82 -11.15 -9.36
CA ASN A 218 -0.05 -10.54 -10.44
C ASN A 218 0.88 -11.59 -11.07
N PRO A 219 0.71 -11.93 -12.37
CA PRO A 219 1.55 -12.93 -13.04
C PRO A 219 3.02 -12.53 -13.14
N ARG A 220 3.34 -11.23 -13.02
CA ARG A 220 4.71 -10.70 -12.98
C ARG A 220 5.28 -10.57 -11.57
N ALA A 221 4.54 -10.95 -10.53
CA ALA A 221 5.05 -10.98 -9.17
C ALA A 221 6.34 -11.81 -9.03
N PRO A 222 6.51 -13.01 -9.65
CA PRO A 222 7.70 -13.83 -9.44
C PRO A 222 9.00 -13.16 -9.89
N SER A 223 8.97 -12.47 -11.04
CA SER A 223 10.16 -11.81 -11.61
C SER A 223 10.63 -10.59 -10.82
N ALA A 224 9.74 -9.98 -10.04
CA ALA A 224 10.07 -8.83 -9.19
C ALA A 224 9.94 -9.14 -7.69
N ALA A 225 9.71 -10.41 -7.32
CA ALA A 225 9.40 -10.80 -5.95
C ALA A 225 10.54 -10.52 -4.96
N HIS A 226 11.78 -10.50 -5.43
CA HIS A 226 12.97 -10.30 -4.58
C HIS A 226 13.11 -8.82 -4.20
N ILE A 227 13.07 -7.92 -5.21
CA ILE A 227 13.11 -6.47 -5.02
C ILE A 227 12.02 -5.99 -4.06
N HIS A 228 10.77 -6.47 -4.23
CA HIS A 228 9.69 -6.10 -3.32
C HIS A 228 9.90 -6.61 -1.89
N ARG A 229 10.43 -7.84 -1.73
CA ARG A 229 10.72 -8.40 -0.41
C ARG A 229 11.75 -7.56 0.32
N ALA A 230 12.84 -7.18 -0.34
CA ALA A 230 13.87 -6.34 0.28
C ALA A 230 13.33 -4.96 0.71
N LEU A 231 12.50 -4.34 -0.13
CA LEU A 231 11.89 -3.05 0.18
C LEU A 231 10.83 -3.16 1.30
N PHE A 232 10.07 -4.26 1.37
CA PHE A 232 9.17 -4.54 2.50
C PHE A 232 9.95 -4.75 3.79
N ASP A 233 11.02 -5.54 3.76
CA ASP A 233 11.88 -5.78 4.92
C ASP A 233 12.44 -4.46 5.46
N LEU A 234 12.85 -3.54 4.57
CA LEU A 234 13.31 -2.20 4.95
C LEU A 234 12.20 -1.36 5.58
N GLY A 235 11.02 -1.29 4.96
CA GLY A 235 9.88 -0.56 5.50
C GLY A 235 9.44 -1.06 6.88
N GLU A 236 9.33 -2.38 7.05
CA GLU A 236 8.99 -2.99 8.36
C GLU A 236 10.08 -2.75 9.41
N THR A 237 11.35 -2.74 9.00
CA THR A 237 12.48 -2.43 9.88
C THR A 237 12.43 -0.99 10.37
N LEU A 238 12.20 -0.02 9.48
CA LEU A 238 12.08 1.40 9.86
C LEU A 238 10.89 1.64 10.80
N GLN A 239 9.77 0.95 10.61
CA GLN A 239 8.64 1.04 11.54
C GLN A 239 8.97 0.53 12.95
N ARG A 240 9.81 -0.49 13.07
CA ARG A 240 10.30 -0.96 14.38
C ARG A 240 11.29 0.04 14.99
N CYS A 241 12.20 0.57 14.17
CA CYS A 241 13.17 1.57 14.60
C CYS A 241 12.46 2.86 15.06
N SER A 242 11.43 3.32 14.36
CA SER A 242 10.70 4.55 14.72
C SER A 242 10.11 4.48 16.12
N THR A 243 9.47 3.37 16.47
CA THR A 243 8.90 3.17 17.81
C THR A 243 10.00 3.14 18.88
N SER A 244 11.16 2.56 18.55
CA SER A 244 12.32 2.56 19.44
C SER A 244 12.89 3.97 19.63
N VAL A 245 13.01 4.76 18.56
CA VAL A 245 13.50 6.14 18.61
C VAL A 245 12.56 7.04 19.40
N GLU A 246 11.24 6.96 19.16
CA GLU A 246 10.24 7.68 19.96
C GLU A 246 10.35 7.33 21.44
N SER A 247 10.48 6.03 21.77
CA SER A 247 10.60 5.57 23.16
C SER A 247 11.90 6.08 23.82
N MET A 248 13.02 6.06 23.10
CA MET A 248 14.29 6.60 23.59
C MET A 248 14.20 8.11 23.81
N ALA A 249 13.63 8.86 22.86
CA ALA A 249 13.48 10.30 22.97
C ALA A 249 12.64 10.69 24.18
N VAL A 250 11.52 10.01 24.42
CA VAL A 250 10.66 10.25 25.59
C VAL A 250 11.40 9.98 26.89
N VAL A 251 12.14 8.87 26.99
CA VAL A 251 12.85 8.51 28.23
C VAL A 251 14.04 9.44 28.50
N ILE A 252 14.75 9.84 27.45
CA ILE A 252 15.94 10.70 27.56
C ILE A 252 15.58 12.14 27.89
N LEU A 253 14.51 12.66 27.28
CA LEU A 253 14.08 14.05 27.42
C LEU A 253 12.99 14.26 28.49
N ASP A 254 12.64 13.22 29.26
CA ASP A 254 11.69 13.38 30.36
C ASP A 254 12.27 14.34 31.42
N PRO A 255 11.62 15.48 31.70
CA PRO A 255 12.11 16.48 32.65
C PRO A 255 12.18 15.94 34.08
N ASN A 256 11.47 14.85 34.38
CA ASN A 256 11.47 14.22 35.69
C ASN A 256 12.46 13.05 35.79
N ALA A 257 13.10 12.65 34.69
CA ALA A 257 14.06 11.56 34.70
C ALA A 257 15.37 11.97 35.37
N THR A 258 16.05 10.98 35.95
CA THR A 258 17.40 11.21 36.49
C THR A 258 18.35 11.59 35.36
N PRO A 259 19.05 12.73 35.43
CA PRO A 259 19.93 13.16 34.36
C PRO A 259 21.07 12.17 34.14
N LEU A 260 21.45 11.98 32.88
CA LEU A 260 22.59 11.15 32.50
C LEU A 260 23.89 11.76 33.04
N ALA A 261 24.75 10.91 33.61
CA ALA A 261 26.11 11.31 33.95
C ALA A 261 26.86 11.82 32.70
N ASP A 262 27.71 12.83 32.85
CA ASP A 262 28.32 13.54 31.71
C ASP A 262 29.02 12.64 30.68
N ASN A 263 29.73 11.60 31.14
CA ASN A 263 30.35 10.63 30.24
C ASN A 263 29.32 9.83 29.43
N LEU A 264 28.27 9.34 30.10
CA LEU A 264 27.17 8.59 29.46
C LEU A 264 26.34 9.48 28.54
N ARG A 265 26.06 10.72 28.96
CA ARG A 265 25.36 11.74 28.16
C ARG A 265 26.07 11.99 26.83
N ARG A 266 27.38 12.30 26.86
CA ARG A 266 28.17 12.55 25.65
C ARG A 266 28.23 11.34 24.72
N ARG A 267 28.38 10.13 25.26
CA ARG A 267 28.41 8.89 24.45
C ARG A 267 27.04 8.55 23.86
N THR A 268 25.97 8.80 24.62
CA THR A 268 24.59 8.65 24.14
C THR A 268 24.31 9.62 22.99
N ALA A 269 24.69 10.90 23.15
CA ALA A 269 24.58 11.90 22.08
C ALA A 269 25.36 11.47 20.81
N ALA A 270 26.60 10.99 20.97
CA ALA A 270 27.43 10.54 19.86
C ALA A 270 26.82 9.34 19.11
N LEU A 271 26.22 8.38 19.83
CA LEU A 271 25.51 7.25 19.22
C LEU A 271 24.27 7.72 18.46
N LEU A 272 23.44 8.59 19.05
CA LEU A 272 22.22 9.10 18.40
C LEU A 272 22.55 9.90 17.13
N ALA A 273 23.58 10.76 17.16
CA ALA A 273 24.06 11.47 15.97
C ALA A 273 24.62 10.51 14.89
N SER A 274 25.31 9.43 15.29
CA SER A 274 25.79 8.41 14.36
C SER A 274 24.65 7.59 13.72
N LEU A 275 23.56 7.35 14.46
CA LEU A 275 22.34 6.76 13.92
C LEU A 275 21.58 7.74 13.02
N ALA A 276 21.54 9.02 13.38
CA ALA A 276 20.93 10.07 12.55
C ALA A 276 21.61 10.15 11.19
N THR A 277 22.94 10.24 11.18
CA THR A 277 23.72 10.23 9.93
C THR A 277 23.56 8.93 9.15
N LEU A 278 23.51 7.76 9.80
CA LEU A 278 23.20 6.50 9.13
C LEU A 278 21.80 6.52 8.48
N PHE A 279 20.82 7.12 9.15
CA PHE A 279 19.49 7.30 8.59
C PHE A 279 19.41 8.46 7.61
N ASP A 280 20.29 9.44 7.56
CA ASP A 280 20.22 10.56 6.58
C ASP A 280 21.04 10.29 5.31
N ASP A 281 22.18 9.62 5.44
CA ASP A 281 23.24 9.55 4.42
C ASP A 281 23.13 8.35 3.47
N LEU A 282 21.92 8.03 3.00
CA LEU A 282 21.69 6.91 2.08
C LEU A 282 20.60 7.24 1.05
N ASP A 283 20.90 8.21 0.19
CA ASP A 283 20.30 8.26 -1.16
C ASP A 283 20.91 7.18 -2.10
N GLU A 284 21.89 6.38 -1.62
CA GLU A 284 22.50 5.26 -2.33
C GLU A 284 21.96 3.88 -1.88
N GLU A 285 21.87 2.95 -2.84
CA GLU A 285 21.26 1.62 -2.70
C GLU A 285 22.01 0.69 -1.70
N VAL A 286 23.22 1.03 -1.24
CA VAL A 286 24.07 0.19 -0.38
C VAL A 286 24.53 0.96 0.86
N PRO A 287 24.47 0.39 2.09
CA PRO A 287 25.04 1.03 3.27
C PRO A 287 26.53 1.26 3.07
N HIS A 288 27.00 2.49 3.30
CA HIS A 288 28.43 2.74 3.42
C HIS A 288 28.97 1.89 4.59
N GLU A 289 29.70 0.82 4.29
CA GLU A 289 30.23 -0.11 5.31
C GLU A 289 31.03 0.63 6.39
N ARG A 290 31.67 1.74 5.99
CA ARG A 290 32.33 2.69 6.90
C ARG A 290 31.35 3.26 7.94
N GLN A 291 30.18 3.75 7.53
CA GLN A 291 29.21 4.36 8.44
C GLN A 291 28.61 3.33 9.40
N VAL A 292 28.31 2.12 8.90
CA VAL A 292 27.87 1.00 9.75
C VAL A 292 28.94 0.64 10.79
N GLY A 293 30.21 0.61 10.39
CA GLY A 293 31.35 0.37 11.29
C GLY A 293 31.50 1.47 12.35
N LEU A 294 31.38 2.74 11.96
CA LEU A 294 31.44 3.88 12.88
C LEU A 294 30.30 3.83 13.90
N THR A 295 29.06 3.59 13.47
CA THR A 295 27.92 3.50 14.38
C THR A 295 28.05 2.30 15.32
N ARG A 296 28.56 1.16 14.85
CA ARG A 296 28.86 0.01 15.73
C ARG A 296 29.91 0.36 16.78
N GLN A 297 30.98 1.05 16.39
CA GLN A 297 31.98 1.54 17.35
C GLN A 297 31.35 2.45 18.42
N ARG A 298 30.42 3.34 18.06
CA ARG A 298 29.72 4.19 19.03
C ARG A 298 28.84 3.40 20.00
N VAL A 299 28.22 2.31 19.53
CA VAL A 299 27.47 1.39 20.40
C VAL A 299 28.42 0.76 21.41
N ASP A 300 29.54 0.19 20.95
CA ASP A 300 30.52 -0.49 21.81
C ASP A 300 31.09 0.49 22.84
N GLU A 301 31.46 1.71 22.41
CA GLU A 301 31.90 2.79 23.29
C GLU A 301 30.87 3.14 24.38
N LEU A 302 29.57 3.10 24.08
CA LEU A 302 28.52 3.38 25.06
C LEU A 302 28.33 2.20 26.02
N ILE A 303 28.37 0.96 25.51
CA ILE A 303 28.28 -0.26 26.34
C ILE A 303 29.42 -0.30 27.35
N ASP A 304 30.67 -0.11 26.90
CA ASP A 304 31.86 -0.10 27.76
C ASP A 304 31.74 0.99 28.85
N ALA A 305 31.20 2.15 28.49
CA ALA A 305 30.98 3.23 29.44
C ALA A 305 29.90 2.90 30.46
N VAL A 306 28.81 2.24 30.06
CA VAL A 306 27.77 1.79 31.00
C VAL A 306 28.33 0.79 32.01
N GLU A 307 29.25 -0.08 31.61
CA GLU A 307 29.87 -1.06 32.50
C GLU A 307 30.88 -0.45 33.46
N THR A 308 31.64 0.55 33.01
CA THR A 308 32.74 1.16 33.77
C THR A 308 32.34 2.40 34.57
N ASP A 309 31.20 3.02 34.26
CA ASP A 309 30.74 4.24 34.93
C ASP A 309 30.32 3.96 36.39
N THR A 310 31.16 4.37 37.33
CA THR A 310 30.87 4.32 38.76
C THR A 310 30.36 5.64 39.33
N GLU A 311 30.51 6.73 38.58
CA GLU A 311 30.15 8.09 39.00
C GLU A 311 28.64 8.35 38.84
N GLY A 312 28.02 7.78 37.81
CA GLY A 312 26.58 7.87 37.61
C GLY A 312 25.75 6.98 38.54
N GLY A 313 24.54 7.47 38.85
CA GLY A 313 23.51 6.69 39.52
C GLY A 313 23.09 5.46 38.69
N ARG A 314 22.56 4.44 39.37
CA ARG A 314 22.10 3.18 38.73
C ARG A 314 21.09 3.40 37.61
N GLU A 315 20.26 4.42 37.73
CA GLU A 315 19.24 4.80 36.75
C GLU A 315 19.85 5.38 35.46
N SER A 316 20.85 6.26 35.58
CA SER A 316 21.60 6.80 34.43
C SER A 316 22.23 5.68 33.58
N ARG A 317 22.81 4.66 34.24
CA ARG A 317 23.37 3.48 33.55
C ARG A 317 22.29 2.68 32.80
N TRP A 318 21.11 2.53 33.38
CA TRP A 318 20.01 1.80 32.73
C TRP A 318 19.45 2.52 31.51
N VAL A 319 19.28 3.84 31.58
CA VAL A 319 18.84 4.64 30.43
C VAL A 319 19.86 4.55 29.30
N ALA A 320 21.14 4.81 29.59
CA ALA A 320 22.22 4.69 28.61
C ALA A 320 22.33 3.28 28.01
N GLY A 321 22.23 2.23 28.84
CA GLY A 321 22.24 0.84 28.39
C GLY A 321 21.05 0.48 27.50
N ALA A 322 19.85 0.97 27.84
CA ALA A 322 18.66 0.78 27.00
C ALA A 322 18.81 1.45 25.63
N VAL A 323 19.42 2.64 25.58
CA VAL A 323 19.74 3.33 24.32
C VAL A 323 20.77 2.57 23.52
N ALA A 324 21.84 2.06 24.15
CA ALA A 324 22.86 1.26 23.47
C ALA A 324 22.27 0.01 22.79
N VAL A 325 21.46 -0.76 23.53
CA VAL A 325 20.81 -1.98 23.01
C VAL A 325 19.81 -1.65 21.90
N SER A 326 19.01 -0.60 22.08
CA SER A 326 18.04 -0.16 21.08
C SER A 326 18.71 0.34 19.81
N GLY A 327 19.79 1.12 19.95
CA GLY A 327 20.62 1.60 18.85
C GLY A 327 21.29 0.46 18.09
N LEU A 328 21.85 -0.54 18.79
CA LEU A 328 22.43 -1.73 18.16
C LEU A 328 21.38 -2.51 17.34
N ARG A 329 20.19 -2.72 17.90
CA ARG A 329 19.10 -3.41 17.20
C ARG A 329 18.66 -2.66 15.96
N CYS A 330 18.56 -1.33 16.04
CA CYS A 330 18.23 -0.48 14.88
C CYS A 330 19.33 -0.58 13.81
N LEU A 331 20.59 -0.46 14.21
CA LEU A 331 21.76 -0.58 13.32
C LEU A 331 21.78 -1.92 12.58
N GLU A 332 21.66 -3.04 13.30
CA GLU A 332 21.74 -4.37 12.71
C GLU A 332 20.56 -4.65 11.78
N ALA A 333 19.35 -4.33 12.23
CA ALA A 333 18.16 -4.54 11.41
C ALA A 333 18.23 -3.69 10.13
N PHE A 334 18.61 -2.42 10.24
CA PHE A 334 18.74 -1.51 9.11
C PHE A 334 19.84 -1.96 8.13
N ALA A 335 21.03 -2.30 8.63
CA ALA A 335 22.14 -2.75 7.80
C ALA A 335 21.82 -4.05 7.06
N ILE A 336 21.10 -4.99 7.69
CA ILE A 336 20.66 -6.24 7.03
C ILE A 336 19.63 -5.94 5.94
N ALA A 337 18.62 -5.13 6.25
CA ALA A 337 17.55 -4.80 5.31
C ALA A 337 18.09 -4.05 4.08
N GLN A 338 18.99 -3.09 4.29
CA GLN A 338 19.57 -2.31 3.21
C GLN A 338 20.54 -3.11 2.34
N ARG A 339 21.39 -4.00 2.91
CA ARG A 339 22.25 -4.89 2.10
C ARG A 339 21.42 -5.78 1.17
N ARG A 340 20.28 -6.30 1.64
CA ARG A 340 19.36 -7.07 0.80
C ARG A 340 18.79 -6.20 -0.31
N SER A 341 18.39 -4.98 0.01
CA SER A 341 17.86 -4.02 -0.97
C SER A 341 18.90 -3.65 -2.04
N GLY A 342 20.13 -3.34 -1.66
CA GLY A 342 21.20 -2.92 -2.57
C GLY A 342 21.74 -4.04 -3.45
N ALA A 343 21.92 -5.24 -2.87
CA ALA A 343 22.30 -6.41 -3.65
C ALA A 343 21.26 -6.71 -4.74
N ASP A 344 19.96 -6.63 -4.40
CA ASP A 344 18.88 -6.91 -5.34
C ASP A 344 18.65 -5.78 -6.36
N ALA A 345 18.99 -4.53 -6.04
CA ALA A 345 18.90 -3.41 -6.97
C ALA A 345 20.00 -3.45 -8.06
N SER A 346 21.23 -3.83 -7.69
CA SER A 346 22.37 -3.95 -8.62
C SER A 346 22.22 -5.03 -9.71
N VAL A 347 21.28 -5.97 -9.53
CA VAL A 347 21.00 -7.07 -10.49
C VAL A 347 20.09 -6.62 -11.64
N VAL A 348 19.45 -5.45 -11.53
CA VAL A 348 18.60 -4.90 -12.58
C VAL A 348 19.39 -3.85 -13.35
N PRO A 349 19.56 -3.97 -14.69
CA PRO A 349 20.14 -2.89 -15.46
C PRO A 349 19.23 -1.67 -15.32
N VAL A 350 19.77 -0.61 -14.72
CA VAL A 350 19.16 0.72 -14.70
C VAL A 350 18.91 1.09 -16.16
N LEU A 351 17.65 1.02 -16.61
CA LEU A 351 17.30 1.55 -17.92
C LEU A 351 17.66 3.04 -17.88
N PRO A 352 18.46 3.54 -18.84
CA PRO A 352 18.87 4.93 -18.83
C PRO A 352 17.61 5.79 -18.81
N ALA A 353 17.56 6.72 -17.87
CA ALA A 353 16.53 7.75 -17.83
C ALA A 353 16.56 8.46 -19.20
N GLY A 354 15.55 8.20 -20.02
CA GLY A 354 15.42 8.80 -21.33
C GLY A 354 15.35 10.32 -21.18
N GLY A 355 16.29 11.01 -21.82
CA GLY A 355 16.32 12.46 -21.94
C GLY A 355 15.30 13.01 -22.93
#